data_AF-A0A7J4PQ32-F1
#
_entry.id   AF-A0A7J4PQ32-F1
#
_cell.length_a   1.000
_cell.length_b   1.000
_cell.length_c   1.000
_cell.angle_alpha   90.00
_cell.angle_beta   90.00
_cell.angle_gamma   90.00
#
_symmetry.space_group_name_H-M   'P 1'
#
loop_
_entity.id
_entity.type
_entity.pdbx_description
1 polymer ?
#
loop_
_entity_poly.entity_id
_entity_poly.type
_entity_poly.pdbx_seq_one_letter_code
_entity_poly.pdbx_strand_id
1 'polypeptide(L)'
;VAERLARVAKECDVDGVVAPATRPERISLIRSVIGERAIISPGVGAQGGSARAALDAGADYLIVGRSITDSPDPAGAADAILKEIR
;
A
#
# COMPACT_ATOMS: atom_id res chain seq x y z
N VAL A 1 17.99 -2.19 3.19
CA VAL A 1 17.33 -1.53 4.35
C VAL A 1 15.91 -2.06 4.58
N ALA A 2 15.01 -2.04 3.57
CA ALA A 2 13.62 -2.50 3.73
C ALA A 2 13.51 -3.94 4.28
N GLU A 3 14.26 -4.88 3.71
CA GLU A 3 14.27 -6.27 4.18
C GLU A 3 14.72 -6.39 5.65
N ARG A 4 15.78 -5.69 6.05
CA ARG A 4 16.26 -5.67 7.45
C ARG A 4 15.16 -5.18 8.40
N LEU A 5 14.46 -4.10 8.05
CA LEU A 5 13.37 -3.58 8.87
C LEU A 5 12.15 -4.52 8.89
N ALA A 6 11.87 -5.22 7.79
CA ALA A 6 10.83 -6.25 7.75
C ALA A 6 11.16 -7.43 8.68
N ARG A 7 12.43 -7.84 8.78
CA ARG A 7 12.88 -8.86 9.73
C ARG A 7 12.72 -8.38 11.17
N VAL A 8 13.11 -7.15 11.49
CA VAL A 8 12.86 -6.55 12.80
C VAL A 8 11.38 -6.52 13.14
N ALA A 9 10.51 -6.11 12.20
CA ALA A 9 9.06 -6.12 12.41
C ALA A 9 8.54 -7.53 12.75
N LYS A 10 9.05 -8.56 12.06
CA LYS A 10 8.70 -9.96 12.34
C LYS A 10 9.20 -10.42 13.72
N GLU A 11 10.41 -10.05 14.10
CA GLU A 11 11.00 -10.35 15.42
C GLU A 11 10.27 -9.66 16.57
N CYS A 12 9.79 -8.43 16.34
CA CYS A 12 8.98 -7.67 17.29
C CYS A 12 7.51 -8.11 17.35
N ASP A 13 7.10 -9.08 16.53
CA ASP A 13 5.74 -9.60 16.43
C ASP A 13 4.65 -8.52 16.28
N VAL A 14 4.90 -7.54 15.41
CA VAL A 14 3.90 -6.50 15.12
C VAL A 14 2.77 -7.05 14.24
N ASP A 15 1.59 -6.41 14.29
CA ASP A 15 0.43 -6.79 13.48
C ASP A 15 0.63 -6.56 11.97
N GLY A 16 1.50 -5.61 11.60
CA GLY A 16 1.72 -5.23 10.22
C GLY A 16 2.73 -4.11 10.03
N VAL A 17 2.93 -3.71 8.76
CA VAL A 17 3.90 -2.69 8.36
C VAL A 17 3.34 -1.76 7.30
N VAL A 18 3.99 -0.61 7.15
CA VAL A 18 3.69 0.37 6.10
C VAL A 18 4.73 0.25 4.97
N ALA A 19 4.27 0.08 3.73
CA ALA A 19 5.15 -0.05 2.56
C ALA A 19 4.68 0.85 1.40
N PRO A 20 5.58 1.54 0.67
CA PRO A 20 5.18 2.56 -0.31
C PRO A 20 4.54 1.96 -1.57
N ALA A 21 3.32 2.38 -1.91
CA ALA A 21 2.63 2.01 -3.16
C ALA A 21 3.37 2.48 -4.43
N THR A 22 4.22 3.51 -4.30
CA THR A 22 5.06 4.02 -5.39
C THR A 22 6.24 3.10 -5.74
N ARG A 23 6.45 2.03 -4.97
CA ARG A 23 7.54 1.05 -5.15
C ARG A 23 7.03 -0.38 -4.91
N PRO A 24 6.21 -0.95 -5.82
CA PRO A 24 5.62 -2.27 -5.67
C PRO A 24 6.66 -3.38 -5.41
N GLU A 25 7.85 -3.29 -5.98
CA GLU A 25 8.94 -4.25 -5.74
C GLU A 25 9.36 -4.33 -4.26
N ARG A 26 9.21 -3.23 -3.52
CA ARG A 26 9.45 -3.21 -2.06
C ARG A 26 8.32 -3.87 -1.30
N ILE A 27 7.08 -3.72 -1.76
CA ILE A 27 5.92 -4.40 -1.15
C ILE A 27 6.11 -5.91 -1.28
N SER A 28 6.46 -6.41 -2.47
CA SER A 28 6.71 -7.84 -2.68
C SER A 28 7.88 -8.38 -1.85
N LEU A 29 8.97 -7.61 -1.74
CA LEU A 29 10.10 -7.95 -0.87
C LEU A 29 9.68 -8.02 0.60
N ILE A 30 8.86 -7.08 1.07
CA ILE A 30 8.41 -7.06 2.46
C ILE A 30 7.44 -8.21 2.74
N ARG A 31 6.50 -8.47 1.82
CA ARG A 31 5.53 -9.57 1.90
C ARG A 31 6.22 -10.93 2.05
N SER A 32 7.29 -11.18 1.29
CA SER A 32 8.05 -12.43 1.38
C SER A 32 8.74 -12.64 2.74
N VAL A 33 8.98 -11.58 3.51
CA VAL A 33 9.60 -11.64 4.84
C VAL A 33 8.54 -11.80 5.94
N ILE A 34 7.51 -10.95 5.93
CA ILE A 34 6.57 -10.83 7.06
C ILE A 34 5.41 -11.85 7.02
N GLY A 35 5.21 -12.54 5.89
CA GLY A 35 4.15 -13.53 5.71
C GLY A 35 2.78 -12.87 5.58
N GLU A 36 1.77 -13.36 6.30
CA GLU A 36 0.37 -12.91 6.21
C GLU A 36 0.04 -11.65 7.03
N ARG A 37 1.03 -11.06 7.72
CA ARG A 37 0.85 -9.81 8.48
C ARG A 37 0.40 -8.66 7.58
N ALA A 38 -0.31 -7.69 8.13
CA ALA A 38 -0.90 -6.62 7.33
C ALA A 38 0.18 -5.75 6.65
N ILE A 39 -0.02 -5.41 5.38
CA ILE A 39 0.72 -4.38 4.65
C ILE A 39 -0.25 -3.30 4.22
N ILE A 40 -0.06 -2.10 4.76
CA ILE A 40 -0.81 -0.92 4.35
C ILE A 40 0.08 0.00 3.51
N SER A 41 -0.46 0.49 2.40
CA SER A 41 0.36 1.14 1.37
C SER A 41 -0.10 2.56 1.00
N PRO A 42 0.60 3.60 1.49
CA PRO A 42 0.38 4.97 1.06
C PRO A 42 1.09 5.28 -0.26
N GLY A 43 0.61 6.33 -0.92
CA GLY A 43 1.23 6.86 -2.13
C GLY A 43 0.45 6.62 -3.41
N VAL A 44 -0.74 6.02 -3.32
CA VAL A 44 -1.66 5.88 -4.46
C VAL A 44 -2.18 7.25 -4.91
N GLY A 45 -2.31 7.44 -6.22
CA GLY A 45 -2.89 8.65 -6.81
C GLY A 45 -1.93 9.84 -6.79
N ALA A 46 -2.06 10.73 -5.81
CA ALA A 46 -1.37 12.03 -5.76
C ALA A 46 0.17 11.94 -5.75
N GLN A 47 0.73 10.80 -5.35
CA GLN A 47 2.18 10.54 -5.39
C GLN A 47 2.59 9.63 -6.57
N GLY A 48 1.66 9.31 -7.47
CA GLY A 48 1.87 8.51 -8.67
C GLY A 48 1.88 6.99 -8.46
N GLY A 49 1.59 6.49 -7.25
CA GLY A 49 1.43 5.05 -7.02
C GLY A 49 0.15 4.52 -7.68
N SER A 50 0.24 3.34 -8.29
CA SER A 50 -0.94 2.63 -8.79
C SER A 50 -1.57 1.81 -7.67
N ALA A 51 -2.90 1.86 -7.58
CA ALA A 51 -3.67 1.06 -6.64
C ALA A 51 -3.53 -0.43 -6.98
N ARG A 52 -3.71 -0.77 -8.27
CA ARG A 52 -3.63 -2.16 -8.75
C ARG A 52 -2.26 -2.77 -8.53
N ALA A 53 -1.19 -2.05 -8.91
CA ALA A 53 0.17 -2.57 -8.78
C ALA A 53 0.57 -2.82 -7.32
N ALA A 54 0.12 -1.97 -6.38
CA ALA A 54 0.40 -2.17 -4.96
C ALA A 54 -0.32 -3.41 -4.39
N LEU A 55 -1.58 -3.63 -4.76
CA LEU A 55 -2.33 -4.83 -4.36
C LEU A 55 -1.73 -6.10 -4.96
N ASP A 56 -1.43 -6.11 -6.26
CA ASP A 56 -0.81 -7.25 -6.94
C ASP A 56 0.58 -7.57 -6.35
N ALA A 57 1.30 -6.57 -5.85
CA ALA A 57 2.58 -6.76 -5.17
C ALA A 57 2.45 -7.30 -3.75
N GLY A 58 1.24 -7.36 -3.20
CA GLY A 58 0.91 -7.95 -1.91
C GLY A 58 0.55 -6.96 -0.81
N ALA A 59 0.13 -5.73 -1.12
CA ALA A 59 -0.52 -4.86 -0.13
C ALA A 59 -1.93 -5.39 0.20
N ASP A 60 -2.33 -5.32 1.48
CA ASP A 60 -3.69 -5.68 1.89
C ASP A 60 -4.64 -4.47 1.78
N TYR A 61 -4.11 -3.28 2.10
CA TYR A 61 -4.89 -2.04 2.09
C TYR A 61 -4.10 -0.90 1.46
N LEU A 62 -4.82 0.02 0.82
CA LEU A 62 -4.28 1.23 0.22
C LEU A 62 -4.64 2.43 1.09
N ILE A 63 -3.68 3.32 1.31
CA ILE A 63 -3.90 4.60 1.99
C ILE A 63 -3.97 5.69 0.93
N VAL A 64 -5.17 6.25 0.75
CA VAL A 64 -5.45 7.33 -0.19
C VAL A 64 -5.89 8.56 0.58
N GLY A 65 -5.17 9.67 0.42
CA GLY A 65 -5.47 10.96 1.04
C GLY A 65 -5.97 11.98 0.02
N ARG A 66 -5.10 12.93 -0.34
CA ARG A 66 -5.38 14.08 -1.23
C ARG A 66 -6.14 13.77 -2.52
N SER A 67 -5.89 12.60 -3.12
CA SER A 67 -6.65 12.18 -4.33
C SER A 67 -8.15 12.05 -4.10
N ILE A 68 -8.59 11.79 -2.87
CA ILE A 68 -9.99 11.77 -2.48
C ILE A 68 -10.36 13.07 -1.76
N THR A 69 -9.60 13.47 -0.73
CA THR A 69 -10.00 14.56 0.16
C THR A 69 -9.99 15.94 -0.49
N ASP A 70 -9.13 16.15 -1.50
CA ASP A 70 -9.00 17.44 -2.18
C ASP A 70 -9.79 17.45 -3.51
N SER A 71 -10.50 16.36 -3.82
CA SER A 71 -11.35 16.26 -5.00
C SER A 71 -12.61 17.13 -4.83
N PRO A 72 -13.10 17.82 -5.88
CA PRO A 72 -14.42 18.45 -5.85
C PRO A 72 -15.57 17.44 -5.71
N ASP A 73 -15.32 16.17 -6.05
CA ASP A 73 -16.22 15.04 -5.82
C ASP A 73 -15.44 13.89 -5.15
N PRO A 74 -15.38 13.84 -3.80
CA PRO A 74 -14.67 12.79 -3.08
C PRO A 74 -15.23 11.40 -3.30
N ALA A 75 -16.56 11.27 -3.43
CA ALA A 75 -17.21 9.98 -3.67
C ALA A 75 -16.84 9.45 -5.06
N GLY A 76 -16.95 10.29 -6.09
CA GLY A 76 -16.54 9.94 -7.45
C GLY A 76 -15.05 9.61 -7.57
N ALA A 77 -14.18 10.31 -6.84
CA ALA A 77 -12.75 10.01 -6.79
C ALA A 77 -12.46 8.64 -6.14
N ALA A 78 -13.14 8.31 -5.03
CA ALA A 78 -13.04 7.00 -4.41
C ALA A 78 -13.53 5.89 -5.34
N ASP A 79 -14.67 6.10 -6.02
CA ASP A 79 -15.20 5.17 -7.01
C ASP A 79 -14.27 4.95 -8.20
N ALA A 80 -13.58 5.97 -8.67
CA ALA A 80 -12.61 5.85 -9.75
C ALA A 80 -11.44 4.93 -9.36
N ILE A 81 -10.95 5.05 -8.11
CA ILE A 81 -9.88 4.19 -7.59
C ILE A 81 -10.40 2.76 -7.42
N LEU A 82 -11.63 2.58 -6.91
CA LEU A 82 -12.25 1.26 -6.80
C LEU A 82 -12.39 0.57 -8.18
N LYS A 83 -12.68 1.34 -9.24
CA LYS A 83 -12.74 0.82 -10.61
C LYS A 83 -11.37 0.43 -11.17
N GLU A 84 -10.27 1.02 -10.71
CA GLU A 84 -8.91 0.62 -11.12
C GLU A 84 -8.55 -0.79 -10.61
N ILE A 85 -9.09 -1.18 -9.45
CA ILE A 85 -8.71 -2.42 -8.77
C ILE A 85 -9.68 -3.59 -8.96
N ARG A 86 -10.90 -3.33 -9.46
CA ARG A 86 -11.90 -4.35 -9.81
C ARG A 86 -11.64 -4.92 -11.20
#